data_AF-A0A174YXS6-F1
#
_entry.id   AF-A0A174YXS6-F1
#
_cell.length_a   1.000
_cell.length_b   1.000
_cell.length_c   1.000
_cell.angle_alpha   90.00
_cell.angle_beta   90.00
_cell.angle_gamma   90.00
#
_symmetry.space_group_name_H-M   'P 1'
#
loop_
_entity.id
_entity.type
_entity.pdbx_description
1 polymer ?
#
loop_
_entity_poly.entity_id
_entity_poly.type
_entity_poly.pdbx_seq_one_letter_code
_entity_poly.pdbx_strand_id
1 'polypeptide(L)'
;MAVLNGREVDIMAYVLTNGNYYIRITENGGVAKTKDVNEAQIYLTMEKAKERLEKAQSKTKGYYILDIVTNEKYKLNRSRRRIRFPEEARKLIYNTANGRCILCGRKITYDNMTLDHIVPLVMNGADDISNLQCTCKACNEFKGSILPDDFMERITEIFIYQTGIKQGNRLLWKITHRLLNRLI
;
A
#
# COMPACT_ATOMS: atom_id res chain seq x y z
N MET A 1 16.70 -9.84 -33.07
CA MET A 1 16.34 -8.66 -33.88
C MET A 1 15.03 -8.95 -34.59
N ALA A 2 14.10 -7.99 -34.66
CA ALA A 2 12.93 -8.10 -35.52
C ALA A 2 12.83 -6.86 -36.40
N VAL A 3 12.27 -7.04 -37.59
CA VAL A 3 12.05 -5.97 -38.55
C VAL A 3 10.60 -5.53 -38.44
N LEU A 4 10.38 -4.28 -38.03
CA LEU A 4 9.09 -3.61 -38.08
C LEU A 4 9.20 -2.44 -39.06
N ASN A 5 8.34 -2.39 -40.08
CA ASN A 5 8.32 -1.35 -41.11
C ASN A 5 9.69 -1.09 -41.78
N GLY A 6 10.46 -2.15 -42.03
CA GLY A 6 11.73 -2.05 -42.78
C GLY A 6 12.89 -1.43 -42.01
N ARG A 7 12.77 -1.23 -40.69
CA ARG A 7 13.88 -0.82 -39.81
C ARG A 7 14.23 -1.96 -38.86
N GLU A 8 15.52 -2.22 -38.68
CA GLU A 8 15.99 -3.07 -37.59
C GLU A 8 15.65 -2.39 -36.27
N VAL A 9 14.83 -3.04 -35.46
CA VAL A 9 14.50 -2.58 -34.11
C VAL A 9 15.11 -3.56 -33.14
N ASP A 10 15.98 -3.07 -32.26
CA ASP A 10 16.32 -3.80 -31.06
C ASP A 10 15.05 -3.93 -30.23
N ILE A 11 14.47 -5.13 -30.20
CA ILE A 11 13.34 -5.43 -29.33
C ILE A 11 13.88 -5.47 -27.91
N MET A 12 13.96 -4.30 -27.29
CA MET A 12 14.27 -4.17 -25.87
C MET A 12 13.07 -4.72 -25.09
N ALA A 13 13.25 -5.89 -24.50
CA ALA A 13 12.20 -6.58 -23.76
C ALA A 13 12.70 -6.87 -22.35
N TYR A 14 11.98 -6.32 -21.38
CA TYR A 14 12.35 -6.41 -19.97
C TYR A 14 11.30 -7.22 -19.23
N VAL A 15 11.74 -8.03 -18.28
CA VAL A 15 10.87 -8.74 -17.33
C VAL A 15 11.29 -8.43 -15.91
N LEU A 16 10.36 -8.56 -14.96
CA LEU A 16 10.67 -8.39 -13.54
C LEU A 16 10.80 -9.76 -12.88
N THR A 17 11.94 -10.06 -12.28
CA THR A 17 12.21 -11.35 -11.66
C THR A 17 13.05 -11.23 -10.40
N ASN A 18 13.00 -12.24 -9.54
CA ASN A 18 13.91 -12.41 -8.40
C ASN A 18 14.83 -13.63 -8.56
N GLY A 19 14.86 -14.23 -9.75
CA GLY A 19 15.61 -15.46 -10.07
C GLY A 19 14.80 -16.75 -9.91
N ASN A 20 13.71 -16.74 -9.13
CA ASN A 20 12.84 -17.91 -8.93
C ASN A 20 11.44 -17.73 -9.53
N TYR A 21 10.97 -16.48 -9.59
CA TYR A 21 9.64 -16.12 -10.05
C TYR A 21 9.70 -14.87 -10.92
N TYR A 22 8.82 -14.83 -11.91
CA TYR A 22 8.54 -13.67 -12.75
C TYR A 22 7.26 -12.96 -12.28
N ILE A 23 7.17 -11.67 -12.57
CA ILE A 23 5.94 -10.90 -12.37
C ILE A 23 5.05 -11.03 -13.60
N ARG A 24 3.77 -11.34 -13.37
CA ARG A 24 2.70 -11.25 -14.37
C ARG A 24 1.60 -10.31 -13.90
N ILE A 25 0.83 -9.80 -14.86
CA ILE A 25 -0.32 -8.93 -14.56
C ILE A 25 -1.58 -9.79 -14.53
N THR A 26 -2.42 -9.56 -13.52
CA THR A 26 -3.75 -10.19 -13.42
C THR A 26 -4.74 -9.45 -14.31
N GLU A 27 -5.89 -10.05 -14.62
CA GLU A 27 -6.97 -9.42 -15.39
C GLU A 27 -7.38 -8.04 -14.85
N ASN A 28 -7.36 -7.86 -13.51
CA ASN A 28 -7.68 -6.59 -12.84
C ASN A 28 -6.50 -5.60 -12.77
N GLY A 29 -5.44 -5.78 -13.56
CA GLY A 29 -4.25 -4.91 -13.57
C GLY A 29 -3.28 -5.07 -12.37
N GLY A 30 -3.64 -5.91 -11.40
CA GLY A 30 -2.83 -6.27 -10.23
C GLY A 30 -1.58 -7.10 -10.57
N VAL A 31 -0.70 -7.25 -9.58
CA VAL A 31 0.56 -8.00 -9.70
C VAL A 31 0.44 -9.38 -9.07
N ALA A 32 0.82 -10.40 -9.83
CA ALA A 32 0.95 -11.80 -9.42
C ALA A 32 2.34 -12.37 -9.77
N LYS A 33 2.65 -13.55 -9.25
CA LYS A 33 3.92 -14.26 -9.44
C LYS A 33 3.68 -15.54 -10.23
N THR A 34 4.61 -15.88 -11.11
CA THR A 34 4.62 -17.12 -11.88
C THR A 34 6.04 -17.68 -11.95
N LYS A 35 6.17 -18.99 -12.15
CA LYS A 35 7.46 -19.63 -12.45
C LYS A 35 7.71 -19.75 -13.95
N ASP A 36 6.64 -19.64 -14.75
CA ASP A 36 6.73 -19.70 -16.20
C ASP A 36 7.13 -18.32 -16.74
N VAL A 37 8.23 -18.28 -17.48
CA VAL A 37 8.72 -17.05 -18.12
C VAL A 37 7.77 -16.57 -19.21
N ASN A 38 7.02 -17.46 -19.85
CA ASN A 38 6.09 -17.10 -20.93
C ASN A 38 4.86 -16.35 -20.42
N GLU A 39 4.52 -16.54 -19.15
CA GLU A 39 3.46 -15.80 -18.47
C GLU A 39 3.93 -14.44 -17.93
N ALA A 40 5.23 -14.15 -17.99
CA ALA A 40 5.78 -12.91 -17.45
C ALA A 40 5.27 -11.69 -18.23
N GLN A 41 5.02 -10.60 -17.52
CA GLN A 41 4.78 -9.33 -18.18
C GLN A 41 6.06 -8.82 -18.84
N ILE A 42 5.99 -8.63 -20.15
CA ILE A 42 7.05 -8.02 -20.94
C ILE A 42 6.85 -6.50 -20.96
N TYR A 43 7.93 -5.76 -20.71
CA TYR A 43 7.98 -4.31 -20.82
C TYR A 43 8.88 -3.94 -21.99
N LEU A 44 8.40 -3.02 -22.84
CA LEU A 44 9.15 -2.56 -24.02
C LEU A 44 10.28 -1.58 -23.67
N THR A 45 10.26 -1.00 -22.47
CA THR A 45 11.28 -0.05 -22.03
C THR A 45 11.60 -0.26 -20.55
N MET A 46 12.82 0.12 -20.17
CA MET A 46 13.28 0.05 -18.79
C MET A 46 12.46 0.96 -17.87
N GLU A 47 11.99 2.10 -18.38
CA GLU A 47 11.15 3.06 -17.66
C GLU A 47 9.82 2.44 -17.25
N LYS A 48 9.15 1.72 -18.17
CA LYS A 48 7.88 1.03 -17.87
C LYS A 48 8.07 -0.09 -16.85
N ALA A 49 9.18 -0.84 -16.95
CA ALA A 49 9.54 -1.86 -15.97
C ALA A 49 9.80 -1.24 -14.58
N LYS A 50 10.53 -0.11 -14.54
CA LYS A 50 10.82 0.65 -13.32
C LYS A 50 9.56 1.19 -12.66
N GLU A 51 8.69 1.86 -13.43
CA GLU A 51 7.41 2.38 -12.96
C GLU A 51 6.58 1.28 -12.27
N ARG A 52 6.58 0.07 -12.84
CA ARG A 52 5.90 -1.06 -12.22
C ARG A 52 6.52 -1.45 -10.88
N LEU A 53 7.84 -1.58 -10.79
CA LEU A 53 8.52 -1.91 -9.53
C LEU A 53 8.23 -0.86 -8.45
N GLU A 54 8.13 0.41 -8.83
CA GLU A 54 7.82 1.53 -7.94
C GLU A 54 6.36 1.53 -7.47
N LYS A 55 5.40 1.13 -8.32
CA LYS A 55 3.98 1.01 -7.93
C LYS A 55 3.67 -0.23 -7.09
N ALA A 56 4.44 -1.31 -7.24
CA ALA A 56 4.18 -2.60 -6.59
C ALA A 56 5.25 -2.99 -5.56
N GLN A 57 5.74 -2.04 -4.76
CA GLN A 57 6.92 -2.23 -3.90
C GLN A 57 6.81 -3.42 -2.95
N SER A 58 5.66 -3.59 -2.28
CA SER A 58 5.44 -4.68 -1.31
C SER A 58 5.52 -6.06 -1.96
N LYS A 59 4.96 -6.21 -3.17
CA LYS A 59 4.90 -7.49 -3.89
C LYS A 59 6.18 -7.83 -4.65
N THR A 60 6.96 -6.81 -5.00
CA THR A 60 8.17 -6.92 -5.81
C THR A 60 9.45 -6.78 -4.98
N LYS A 61 9.38 -6.88 -3.65
CA LYS A 61 10.58 -6.80 -2.79
C LYS A 61 11.61 -7.87 -3.23
N GLY A 62 12.83 -7.44 -3.52
CA GLY A 62 13.90 -8.32 -4.02
C GLY A 62 13.87 -8.62 -5.52
N TYR A 63 12.89 -8.11 -6.27
CA TYR A 63 12.85 -8.23 -7.72
C TYR A 63 13.71 -7.16 -8.38
N TYR A 64 14.32 -7.53 -9.50
CA TYR A 64 15.11 -6.70 -10.39
C TYR A 64 14.53 -6.75 -11.81
N ILE A 65 14.90 -5.77 -12.63
CA ILE A 65 14.58 -5.75 -14.05
C ILE A 65 15.66 -6.60 -14.75
N LEU A 66 15.22 -7.57 -15.54
CA LEU A 66 16.08 -8.37 -16.40
C LEU A 66 15.82 -7.94 -17.83
N ASP A 67 16.87 -7.50 -18.53
CA ASP A 67 16.86 -7.42 -19.98
C ASP A 67 17.00 -8.83 -20.54
N ILE A 68 16.00 -9.29 -21.30
CA ILE A 68 15.99 -10.67 -21.81
C ILE A 68 16.93 -10.86 -23.02
N VAL A 69 17.39 -9.78 -23.63
CA VAL A 69 18.29 -9.79 -24.78
C VAL A 69 19.74 -9.82 -24.30
N THR A 70 20.11 -8.88 -23.43
CA THR A 70 21.50 -8.75 -22.94
C THR A 70 21.77 -9.59 -21.69
N ASN A 71 20.73 -10.12 -21.05
CA ASN A 71 20.77 -10.80 -19.75
C ASN A 71 21.29 -9.90 -18.61
N GLU A 72 21.28 -8.58 -18.80
CA GLU A 72 21.69 -7.61 -17.80
C GLU A 72 20.64 -7.44 -16.71
N LYS A 73 21.11 -7.27 -15.47
CA LYS A 73 20.29 -7.19 -14.27
C LYS A 73 20.33 -5.78 -13.69
N TYR A 74 19.19 -5.12 -13.69
CA TYR A 74 19.04 -3.77 -13.15
C TYR A 74 18.26 -3.82 -11.85
N LYS A 75 18.98 -3.58 -10.75
CA LYS A 75 18.37 -3.45 -9.41
C LYS A 75 17.93 -2.01 -9.21
N LEU A 76 16.66 -1.80 -8.89
CA LEU A 76 16.21 -0.50 -8.42
C LEU A 76 16.87 -0.23 -7.07
N ASN A 77 17.59 0.89 -6.96
CA ASN A 77 18.10 1.36 -5.68
C ASN A 77 16.93 1.88 -4.85
N ARG A 78 16.29 0.98 -4.10
CA ARG A 78 15.11 1.29 -3.29
C ARG A 78 15.47 1.97 -1.97
N SER A 79 16.56 2.73 -1.92
CA SER A 79 17.00 3.43 -0.72
C SER A 79 16.11 4.65 -0.42
N ARG A 80 14.78 4.48 -0.34
CA ARG A 80 14.05 5.26 0.65
C ARG A 80 14.36 4.62 2.00
N ARG A 81 15.49 5.02 2.59
CA ARG A 81 15.73 4.79 4.02
C ARG A 81 14.47 5.31 4.70
N ARG A 82 13.76 4.42 5.39
CA ARG A 82 12.62 4.81 6.22
C ARG A 82 13.11 5.95 7.11
N ILE A 83 12.58 7.16 6.91
CA ILE A 83 13.07 8.32 7.65
C ILE A 83 12.86 8.02 9.12
N ARG A 84 13.95 8.01 9.88
CA ARG A 84 13.86 7.94 11.33
C ARG A 84 13.56 9.36 11.78
N PHE A 85 12.29 9.63 12.05
CA PHE A 85 11.88 10.93 12.59
C PHE A 85 12.63 11.21 13.90
N PRO A 86 13.13 12.45 14.10
CA PRO A 86 13.77 12.85 15.33
C PRO A 86 12.90 12.60 16.56
N GLU A 87 13.53 12.40 17.72
CA GLU A 87 12.80 12.13 18.96
C GLU A 87 11.86 13.28 19.34
N GLU A 88 12.28 14.51 19.05
CA GLU A 88 11.52 15.75 19.24
C GLU A 88 10.24 15.76 18.41
N ALA A 89 10.34 15.36 17.14
CA ALA A 89 9.17 15.24 16.25
C ALA A 89 8.20 14.16 16.76
N ARG A 90 8.73 13.02 17.22
CA ARG A 90 7.92 11.95 17.81
C ARG A 90 7.23 12.40 19.10
N LYS A 91 7.93 13.14 19.98
CA LYS A 91 7.36 13.72 21.21
C LYS A 91 6.29 14.75 20.90
N LEU A 92 6.52 15.61 19.92
CA LEU A 92 5.53 16.59 19.46
C LEU A 92 4.23 15.89 19.05
N ILE A 93 4.31 14.92 18.14
CA ILE A 93 3.15 14.17 17.65
C ILE A 93 2.41 13.45 18.78
N TYR A 94 3.14 12.87 19.74
CA TYR A 94 2.55 12.23 20.92
C TYR A 94 1.79 13.21 21.81
N ASN A 95 2.40 14.36 22.10
CA ASN A 95 1.83 15.38 22.97
C ASN A 95 0.61 16.04 22.33
N THR A 96 0.65 16.33 21.03
CA THR A 96 -0.50 16.83 20.26
C THR A 96 -1.67 15.86 20.29
N ALA A 97 -1.42 14.56 20.35
CA ALA A 97 -2.45 13.53 20.49
C ALA A 97 -2.87 13.26 21.94
N ASN A 98 -2.38 14.04 22.92
CA ASN A 98 -2.64 13.87 24.35
C ASN A 98 -2.40 12.43 24.85
N GLY A 99 -1.38 11.76 24.32
CA GLY A 99 -1.08 10.36 24.67
C GLY A 99 -2.19 9.38 24.29
N ARG A 100 -2.95 9.67 23.24
CA ARG A 100 -4.01 8.80 22.71
C ARG A 100 -3.74 8.41 21.27
N CYS A 101 -4.20 7.22 20.91
CA CYS A 101 -4.26 6.80 19.51
C CYS A 101 -5.34 7.62 18.79
N ILE A 102 -4.99 8.33 17.73
CA ILE A 102 -5.92 9.16 16.95
C ILE A 102 -7.04 8.31 16.33
N LEU A 103 -6.74 7.06 15.93
CA LEU A 103 -7.72 6.19 15.26
C LEU A 103 -8.75 5.54 16.19
N CYS A 104 -8.45 5.36 17.49
CA CYS A 104 -9.38 4.66 18.39
C CYS A 104 -9.60 5.35 19.75
N GLY A 105 -8.94 6.48 20.01
CA GLY A 105 -9.05 7.25 21.24
C GLY A 105 -8.44 6.61 22.50
N ARG A 106 -7.97 5.36 22.44
CA ARG A 106 -7.35 4.69 23.60
C ARG A 106 -6.07 5.41 24.04
N LYS A 107 -5.88 5.54 25.35
CA LYS A 107 -4.61 6.02 25.93
C LYS A 107 -3.49 5.02 25.61
N ILE A 108 -2.33 5.55 25.23
CA ILE A 108 -1.12 4.79 24.94
C ILE A 108 0.08 5.49 25.56
N THR A 109 1.08 4.72 25.97
CA THR A 109 2.35 5.29 26.44
C THR A 109 3.21 5.73 25.26
N TYR A 110 4.14 6.64 25.50
CA TYR A 110 5.11 7.09 24.49
C TYR A 110 5.91 5.92 23.89
N ASP A 111 6.27 4.93 24.71
CA ASP A 111 7.03 3.76 24.24
C ASP A 111 6.20 2.83 23.34
N ASN A 112 4.88 2.77 23.57
CA ASN A 112 3.97 1.91 22.81
C ASN A 112 3.33 2.61 21.61
N MET A 113 3.57 3.90 21.40
CA MET A 113 3.05 4.61 20.24
C MET A 113 3.78 4.18 18.96
N THR A 114 3.07 4.27 17.84
CA THR A 114 3.63 4.20 16.50
C THR A 114 3.36 5.49 15.75
N LEU A 115 4.25 5.84 14.83
CA LEU A 115 4.01 6.89 13.84
C LEU A 115 3.35 6.22 12.63
N ASP A 116 2.15 6.66 12.29
CA ASP A 116 1.43 6.26 11.08
C ASP A 116 1.38 7.45 10.12
N HIS A 117 1.49 7.18 8.82
CA HIS A 117 1.28 8.19 7.79
C HIS A 117 -0.22 8.34 7.55
N ILE A 118 -0.78 9.54 7.69
CA ILE A 118 -2.21 9.82 7.47
C ILE A 118 -2.60 9.36 6.06
N VAL A 119 -1.92 9.91 5.05
CA VAL A 119 -1.91 9.41 3.68
C VAL A 119 -0.73 8.44 3.52
N PRO A 120 -0.95 7.17 3.16
CA PRO A 120 0.14 6.21 2.99
C PRO A 120 1.16 6.65 1.93
N LEU A 121 2.45 6.38 2.16
CA LEU A 121 3.51 6.67 1.20
C LEU A 121 3.27 6.05 -0.19
N VAL A 122 2.63 4.86 -0.23
CA VAL A 122 2.29 4.18 -1.48
C VAL A 122 1.19 4.89 -2.28
N MET A 123 0.45 5.79 -1.63
CA MET A 123 -0.57 6.66 -2.23
C MET A 123 -0.06 8.10 -2.37
N ASN A 124 1.26 8.29 -2.52
CA ASN A 124 1.93 9.59 -2.64
C ASN A 124 1.75 10.52 -1.43
N GLY A 125 1.53 9.96 -0.23
CA GLY A 125 1.60 10.74 1.01
C GLY A 125 2.99 11.31 1.25
N ALA A 126 3.05 12.51 1.84
CA ALA A 126 4.31 13.16 2.18
C ALA A 126 5.07 12.38 3.28
N ASP A 127 6.39 12.39 3.24
CA ASP A 127 7.25 11.74 4.26
C ASP A 127 7.78 12.76 5.26
N ASP A 128 6.88 13.55 5.85
CA ASP A 128 7.18 14.61 6.81
C ASP A 128 6.17 14.67 7.97
N ILE A 129 6.44 15.49 8.98
CA ILE A 129 5.66 15.61 10.22
C ILE A 129 4.19 15.94 9.95
N SER A 130 3.87 16.71 8.90
CA SER A 130 2.49 17.11 8.59
C SER A 130 1.60 15.93 8.21
N ASN A 131 2.19 14.85 7.72
CA ASN A 131 1.49 13.63 7.32
C ASN A 131 1.63 12.51 8.36
N LEU A 132 2.09 12.79 9.59
CA LEU A 132 2.22 11.78 10.64
C LEU A 132 1.17 11.93 11.74
N GLN A 133 0.74 10.79 12.28
CA GLN A 133 -0.18 10.72 13.41
C GLN A 133 0.21 9.69 14.46
N CYS A 134 -0.17 9.96 15.71
CA CYS A 134 0.03 9.09 16.87
C CYS A 134 -0.98 7.94 16.86
N THR A 135 -0.50 6.70 16.72
CA THR A 135 -1.36 5.51 16.69
C THR A 135 -0.87 4.44 17.63
N CYS A 136 -1.77 3.56 18.08
CA CYS A 136 -1.34 2.30 18.68
C CYS A 136 -0.98 1.30 17.57
N LYS A 137 -0.11 0.34 17.88
CA LYS A 137 0.35 -0.67 16.92
C LYS A 137 -0.81 -1.40 16.21
N ALA A 138 -1.81 -1.85 16.97
CA ALA A 138 -2.95 -2.58 16.42
C ALA A 138 -3.76 -1.76 15.40
N CYS A 139 -4.01 -0.48 15.69
CA CYS A 139 -4.75 0.39 14.76
C CYS A 139 -3.90 0.75 13.53
N ASN A 140 -2.60 0.97 13.71
CA ASN A 140 -1.68 1.23 12.61
C ASN A 140 -1.61 0.03 11.64
N GLU A 141 -1.44 -1.18 12.18
CA GLU A 141 -1.44 -2.41 11.39
C GLU A 141 -2.79 -2.67 10.70
N PHE A 142 -3.90 -2.36 11.39
CA PHE A 142 -5.24 -2.52 10.83
C PHE A 142 -5.54 -1.50 9.71
N LYS A 143 -5.07 -0.25 9.83
CA LYS A 143 -5.18 0.76 8.76
C LYS A 143 -4.28 0.43 7.57
N GLY A 144 -3.02 0.08 7.81
CA GLY A 144 -2.07 -0.25 6.76
C GLY A 144 -1.96 0.84 5.68
N SER A 145 -2.10 0.44 4.41
CA SER A 145 -2.02 1.35 3.25
C SER A 145 -3.38 1.89 2.78
N ILE A 146 -4.36 1.97 3.67
CA ILE A 146 -5.71 2.47 3.37
C ILE A 146 -5.75 3.99 3.62
N LEU A 147 -6.45 4.74 2.75
CA LEU A 147 -6.69 6.17 2.94
C LEU A 147 -7.62 6.42 4.14
N PRO A 148 -7.56 7.59 4.78
CA PRO A 148 -8.40 7.89 5.95
C PRO A 148 -9.90 7.65 5.71
N ASP A 149 -10.43 8.14 4.58
CA ASP A 149 -11.86 8.03 4.27
C ASP A 149 -12.28 6.58 4.05
N ASP A 150 -11.56 5.85 3.17
CA ASP A 150 -11.76 4.41 2.93
C ASP A 150 -11.67 3.59 4.22
N PHE A 151 -10.79 3.98 5.14
CA PHE A 151 -10.62 3.31 6.42
C PHE A 151 -11.85 3.49 7.32
N MET A 152 -12.39 4.72 7.37
CA MET A 152 -13.60 5.04 8.14
C MET A 152 -14.85 4.39 7.57
N GLU A 153 -14.99 4.37 6.25
CA GLU A 153 -16.07 3.67 5.55
C GLU A 153 -16.04 2.18 5.92
N ARG A 154 -14.88 1.53 5.79
CA ARG A 154 -14.73 0.11 6.13
C ARG A 154 -15.04 -0.20 7.59
N ILE A 155 -14.62 0.66 8.52
CA ILE A 155 -14.96 0.53 9.95
C ILE A 155 -16.48 0.59 10.14
N THR A 156 -17.13 1.53 9.46
CA THR A 156 -18.57 1.75 9.53
C THR A 156 -19.35 0.55 9.01
N GLU A 157 -18.98 0.03 7.84
CA GLU A 157 -19.58 -1.18 7.26
C GLU A 157 -19.48 -2.37 8.21
N ILE A 158 -18.28 -2.60 8.78
CA ILE A 158 -18.05 -3.68 9.75
C ILE A 158 -18.95 -3.48 10.97
N PHE A 159 -19.01 -2.26 11.52
CA PHE A 159 -19.84 -1.94 12.68
C PHE A 159 -21.32 -2.20 12.41
N ILE A 160 -21.84 -1.73 11.28
CA ILE A 160 -23.23 -1.91 10.87
C ILE A 160 -23.55 -3.39 10.74
N TYR A 161 -22.73 -4.16 10.02
CA TYR A 161 -22.94 -5.59 9.80
C TYR A 161 -22.92 -6.38 11.12
N GLN A 162 -21.90 -6.17 11.95
CA GLN A 162 -21.75 -6.88 13.23
C GLN A 162 -22.88 -6.54 14.21
N THR A 163 -23.34 -5.29 14.21
CA THR A 163 -24.49 -4.87 15.03
C THR A 163 -25.78 -5.50 14.53
N GLY A 164 -25.96 -5.59 13.20
CA GLY A 164 -27.08 -6.28 12.60
C GLY A 164 -27.20 -7.75 13.01
N ILE A 165 -26.07 -8.48 13.01
CA ILE A 165 -26.04 -9.87 13.49
C ILE A 165 -26.48 -9.96 14.96
N LYS A 166 -25.93 -9.10 15.83
CA LYS A 166 -26.23 -9.12 17.27
C LYS A 166 -27.66 -8.74 17.60
N GLN A 167 -28.25 -7.82 16.84
CA GLN A 167 -29.60 -7.32 17.10
C GLN A 167 -30.68 -8.16 16.40
N GLY A 168 -30.37 -8.88 15.32
CA GLY A 168 -31.33 -9.65 14.54
C GLY A 168 -32.49 -8.78 14.02
N ASN A 169 -33.73 -9.26 14.18
CA ASN A 169 -34.94 -8.61 13.65
C ASN A 169 -35.53 -7.48 14.53
N ARG A 170 -34.79 -7.00 15.55
CA ARG A 170 -35.27 -5.97 16.48
C ARG A 170 -35.68 -4.68 15.76
N LEU A 171 -36.89 -4.19 16.02
CA LEU A 171 -37.43 -2.97 15.43
C LEU A 171 -36.53 -1.75 15.72
N LEU A 172 -36.01 -1.66 16.95
CA LEU A 172 -35.11 -0.59 17.34
C LEU A 172 -33.88 -0.51 16.42
N TRP A 173 -33.27 -1.65 16.10
CA TRP A 173 -32.15 -1.68 15.16
C TRP A 173 -32.56 -1.24 13.76
N LYS A 174 -33.73 -1.64 13.26
CA LYS A 174 -34.25 -1.18 11.96
C LYS A 174 -34.44 0.35 11.91
N ILE A 175 -34.83 0.96 13.02
CA ILE A 175 -34.96 2.41 13.17
C ILE A 175 -33.57 3.05 13.23
N THR A 176 -32.71 2.59 14.14
CA THR A 176 -31.35 3.12 14.33
C THR A 176 -30.51 3.01 13.05
N HIS A 177 -30.56 1.88 12.35
CA HIS A 177 -29.86 1.67 11.08
C HIS A 177 -30.30 2.69 10.02
N ARG A 178 -31.61 2.96 9.91
CA ARG A 178 -32.11 4.00 9.00
C ARG A 178 -31.63 5.40 9.37
N LEU A 179 -31.48 5.69 10.66
CA LEU A 179 -30.94 6.98 11.13
C LEU A 179 -29.43 7.09 10.87
N LEU A 180 -28.67 6.02 11.13
CA LEU A 180 -27.23 5.98 10.89
C LEU A 180 -26.91 6.19 9.40
N ASN A 181 -27.63 5.52 8.49
CA ASN A 181 -27.45 5.69 7.04
C ASN A 181 -27.85 7.07 6.49
N ARG A 182 -28.34 7.99 7.34
CA ARG A 182 -28.59 9.39 6.99
C ARG A 182 -27.52 10.34 7.51
N LEU A 183 -26.71 9.89 8.46
CA LEU A 183 -25.65 10.69 9.10
C LEU A 183 -24.27 10.41 8.48
N ILE A 184 -24.14 9.25 7.84
CA ILE A 184 -22.96 8.75 7.15
C ILE A 184 -23.29 8.78 5.66
#